data_AF-A0A084GHI4-F1
#
_entry.id   AF-A0A084GHI4-F1
#
_cell.length_a   1.000
_cell.length_b   1.000
_cell.length_c   1.000
_cell.angle_alpha   90.00
_cell.angle_beta   90.00
_cell.angle_gamma   90.00
#
_symmetry.space_group_name_H-M   'P 1'
#
loop_
_entity.id
_entity.type
_entity.pdbx_description
1 polymer ?
#
loop_
_entity_poly.entity_id
_entity_poly.type
_entity_poly.pdbx_seq_one_letter_code
_entity_poly.pdbx_strand_id
1 'polypeptide(L)'
;MQEQQDTTVRDFSFLLRPEIYHPLTPLNVPLAFRNSPKQPSPDTSLEELLAKGFYRAAAIAAVQELTSAAPGSPRIDPTDHKKIFNLLYVRLSCLTLIDAMPQAAQEVKAFEDMNNPMLYIDELTGEHLVPWDLRVLNVRLQALGFGDPRRAVMSFHDLAREARDNIARAKAAHDNSARELWKDRLHTLGIKIAGALIEMDDLSGAAYQLSTLKDREDGKVALSRALLWLHIGNADEARHVISRSGSSTKVGEKVVLALADMADGEFEAALDKWRAINEDEEQGDEMVGMNMAVCLLYMGKMSEARVLLEDLVQQGFSSHTLLQNLSTIYELCTERNKKGLKLRLAEKVASMEESERGWERLNVDFKL
;
A
#
# COMPACT_ATOMS: atom_id res chain seq x y z
N MET A 1 32.00 -38.35 26.37
CA MET A 1 30.60 -37.98 26.15
C MET A 1 30.62 -36.79 25.23
N GLN A 2 30.28 -37.00 23.96
CA GLN A 2 30.04 -35.93 23.00
C GLN A 2 28.73 -35.25 23.40
N GLU A 3 28.78 -33.96 23.70
CA GLU A 3 27.58 -33.12 23.67
C GLU A 3 27.10 -33.07 22.23
N GLN A 4 25.97 -33.73 21.96
CA GLN A 4 25.16 -33.44 20.78
C GLN A 4 24.70 -31.99 20.92
N GLN A 5 25.30 -31.10 20.15
CA GLN A 5 24.71 -29.81 19.82
C GLN A 5 23.47 -30.11 18.97
N ASP A 6 22.34 -30.33 19.63
CA ASP A 6 21.04 -30.28 18.99
C ASP A 6 20.82 -28.82 18.56
N THR A 7 21.17 -28.51 17.32
CA THR A 7 20.69 -27.29 16.66
C THR A 7 19.17 -27.41 16.62
N THR A 8 18.47 -26.62 17.44
CA THR A 8 17.02 -26.55 17.50
C THR A 8 16.50 -25.92 16.21
N VAL A 9 16.43 -26.72 15.14
CA VAL A 9 15.87 -26.26 13.87
C VAL A 9 14.40 -25.91 14.12
N ARG A 10 14.05 -24.63 13.97
CA ARG A 10 12.70 -24.12 14.23
C ARG A 10 11.72 -24.72 13.21
N ASP A 11 10.65 -25.32 13.71
CA ASP A 11 9.59 -25.91 12.89
C ASP A 11 8.42 -24.93 12.71
N PHE A 12 8.15 -24.55 11.45
CA PHE A 12 7.04 -23.69 11.05
C PHE A 12 5.89 -24.48 10.39
N SER A 13 5.79 -25.79 10.63
CA SER A 13 4.73 -26.66 10.09
C SER A 13 3.30 -26.17 10.37
N PHE A 14 3.09 -25.42 11.46
CA PHE A 14 1.80 -24.82 11.76
C PHE A 14 1.36 -23.80 10.71
N LEU A 15 2.28 -23.08 10.06
CA LEU A 15 1.99 -22.12 8.99
C LEU A 15 1.68 -22.81 7.64
N LEU A 16 1.99 -24.10 7.48
CA LEU A 16 1.76 -24.83 6.23
C LEU A 16 0.36 -25.43 6.13
N ARG A 17 -0.49 -25.19 7.14
CA ARG A 17 -1.85 -25.74 7.24
C ARG A 17 -2.81 -25.03 6.28
N PRO A 18 -3.48 -25.74 5.36
CA PRO A 18 -4.42 -25.13 4.42
C PRO A 18 -5.54 -24.34 5.07
N GLU A 19 -5.95 -24.71 6.29
CA GLU A 19 -7.08 -24.10 7.02
C GLU A 19 -6.83 -22.65 7.43
N ILE A 20 -5.57 -22.19 7.40
CA ILE A 20 -5.22 -20.80 7.66
C ILE A 20 -5.70 -19.90 6.53
N TYR A 21 -5.65 -20.40 5.28
CA TYR A 21 -5.73 -19.57 4.08
C TYR A 21 -7.13 -19.55 3.48
N HIS A 22 -7.66 -18.34 3.27
CA HIS A 22 -9.03 -18.18 2.79
C HIS A 22 -9.07 -18.26 1.25
N PRO A 23 -10.04 -19.00 0.67
CA PRO A 23 -10.19 -19.07 -0.77
C PRO A 23 -10.62 -17.72 -1.35
N LEU A 24 -9.98 -17.30 -2.44
CA LEU A 24 -10.28 -16.04 -3.11
C LEU A 24 -11.33 -16.26 -4.21
N THR A 25 -12.59 -15.95 -3.90
CA THR A 25 -13.66 -16.03 -4.91
C THR A 25 -13.57 -14.83 -5.88
N PRO A 26 -13.83 -15.02 -7.18
CA PRO A 26 -13.81 -13.93 -8.16
C PRO A 26 -15.12 -13.12 -8.19
N LEU A 27 -16.05 -13.35 -7.24
CA LEU A 27 -17.40 -12.78 -7.28
C LEU A 27 -17.44 -11.24 -7.23
N ASN A 28 -16.41 -10.62 -6.67
CA ASN A 28 -16.25 -9.17 -6.60
C ASN A 28 -15.49 -8.56 -7.80
N VAL A 29 -15.12 -9.36 -8.80
CA VAL A 29 -14.41 -8.90 -10.01
C VAL A 29 -15.40 -8.70 -11.16
N PRO A 30 -15.35 -7.64 -11.97
CA PRO A 30 -16.27 -7.50 -13.10
C PRO A 30 -16.13 -8.64 -14.13
N LEU A 31 -17.23 -8.99 -14.80
CA LEU A 31 -17.23 -10.06 -15.82
C LEU A 31 -16.22 -9.82 -16.94
N ALA A 32 -15.96 -8.56 -17.29
CA ALA A 32 -14.99 -8.17 -18.30
C ALA A 32 -13.58 -8.70 -18.00
N PHE A 33 -13.13 -8.65 -16.74
CA PHE A 33 -11.84 -9.21 -16.34
C PHE A 33 -11.90 -10.74 -16.30
N ARG A 34 -12.97 -11.32 -15.71
CA ARG A 34 -13.09 -12.79 -15.58
C ARG A 34 -13.08 -13.53 -16.91
N ASN A 35 -13.66 -12.93 -17.95
CA ASN A 35 -13.76 -13.52 -19.28
C ASN A 35 -12.68 -12.99 -20.25
N SER A 36 -11.73 -12.20 -19.76
CA SER A 36 -10.69 -11.62 -20.60
C SER A 36 -9.72 -12.72 -21.09
N PRO A 37 -9.27 -12.68 -22.35
CA PRO A 37 -8.21 -13.57 -22.84
C PRO A 37 -6.86 -13.34 -22.14
N LYS A 38 -6.72 -12.24 -21.39
CA LYS A 38 -5.52 -11.88 -20.62
C LYS A 38 -5.42 -12.60 -19.27
N GLN A 39 -6.40 -13.43 -18.90
CA GLN A 39 -6.31 -14.23 -17.67
C GLN A 39 -5.08 -15.13 -17.69
N PRO A 40 -4.29 -15.19 -16.61
CA PRO A 40 -3.09 -16.03 -16.57
C PRO A 40 -3.45 -17.51 -16.65
N SER A 41 -2.57 -18.29 -17.28
CA SER A 41 -2.66 -19.76 -17.26
C SER A 41 -2.46 -20.28 -15.83
N PRO A 42 -3.11 -21.38 -15.41
CA PRO A 42 -2.85 -22.03 -14.12
C PRO A 42 -1.38 -22.40 -13.87
N ASP A 43 -0.61 -22.64 -14.94
CA ASP A 43 0.80 -23.05 -14.86
C ASP A 43 1.79 -21.85 -14.83
N THR A 44 1.28 -20.61 -14.80
CA THR A 44 2.13 -19.41 -14.81
C THR A 44 2.93 -19.30 -13.51
N SER A 45 4.22 -19.00 -13.60
CA SER A 45 5.09 -18.89 -12.43
C SER A 45 4.71 -17.71 -11.53
N LEU A 46 4.99 -17.82 -10.23
CA LEU A 46 4.70 -16.75 -9.27
C LEU A 46 5.40 -15.43 -9.64
N GLU A 47 6.64 -15.51 -10.13
CA GLU A 47 7.42 -14.35 -10.56
C GLU A 47 6.76 -13.63 -11.74
N GLU A 48 6.31 -14.38 -12.76
CA GLU A 48 5.59 -13.82 -13.90
C GLU A 48 4.24 -13.21 -13.53
N LEU A 49 3.51 -13.85 -12.59
CA LEU A 49 2.25 -13.32 -12.08
C LEU A 49 2.44 -11.96 -11.39
N LEU A 50 3.50 -11.82 -10.59
CA LEU A 50 3.83 -10.57 -9.92
C LEU A 50 4.28 -9.50 -10.93
N ALA A 51 5.14 -9.85 -11.89
CA ALA A 51 5.62 -8.93 -12.92
C ALA A 51 4.50 -8.39 -13.82
N LYS A 52 3.44 -9.18 -14.05
CA LYS A 52 2.26 -8.74 -14.82
C LYS A 52 1.14 -8.14 -13.95
N GLY A 53 1.33 -8.05 -12.63
CA GLY A 53 0.33 -7.51 -11.71
C GLY A 53 -0.93 -8.36 -11.55
N PHE A 54 -0.84 -9.67 -11.75
CA PHE A 54 -1.94 -10.61 -11.50
C PHE A 54 -1.99 -11.00 -10.01
N TYR A 55 -2.21 -10.01 -9.15
CA TYR A 55 -2.08 -10.17 -7.70
C TYR A 55 -3.01 -11.23 -7.09
N ARG A 56 -4.25 -11.39 -7.59
CA ARG A 56 -5.14 -12.45 -7.12
C ARG A 56 -4.59 -13.84 -7.43
N ALA A 57 -4.12 -14.05 -8.66
CA ALA A 57 -3.53 -15.32 -9.07
C ALA A 57 -2.22 -15.60 -8.31
N ALA A 58 -1.36 -14.58 -8.14
CA ALA A 58 -0.14 -14.68 -7.34
C ALA A 58 -0.44 -15.07 -5.88
N ALA A 59 -1.47 -14.47 -5.27
CA ALA A 59 -1.92 -14.84 -3.92
C ALA A 59 -2.39 -16.30 -3.84
N ILE A 60 -3.07 -16.83 -4.86
CA ILE A 60 -3.51 -18.22 -4.91
C ILE A 60 -2.31 -19.15 -5.09
N ALA A 61 -1.41 -18.84 -6.03
CA ALA A 61 -0.20 -19.61 -6.30
C ALA A 61 0.71 -19.70 -5.08
N ALA A 62 0.90 -18.59 -4.34
CA ALA A 62 1.69 -18.57 -3.12
C ALA A 62 1.14 -19.54 -2.05
N VAL A 63 -0.19 -19.63 -1.89
CA VAL A 63 -0.82 -20.60 -0.97
C VAL A 63 -0.70 -22.03 -1.48
N GLN A 64 -0.86 -22.25 -2.78
CA GLN A 64 -0.71 -23.58 -3.38
C GLN A 64 0.71 -24.12 -3.18
N GLU A 65 1.72 -23.27 -3.29
CA GLU A 65 3.11 -23.61 -2.99
C GLU A 65 3.30 -23.86 -1.48
N LEU A 66 2.82 -22.95 -0.61
CA LEU A 66 2.90 -23.08 0.86
C LEU A 66 2.30 -24.39 1.38
N THR A 67 1.13 -24.75 0.87
CA THR A 67 0.36 -25.90 1.34
C THR A 67 0.67 -27.18 0.57
N SER A 68 1.53 -27.09 -0.46
CA SER A 68 1.83 -28.19 -1.39
C SER A 68 0.55 -28.78 -2.03
N ALA A 69 -0.47 -27.95 -2.22
CA ALA A 69 -1.77 -28.36 -2.74
C ALA A 69 -1.78 -28.52 -4.27
N ALA A 70 -0.79 -27.96 -4.96
CA ALA A 70 -0.65 -28.11 -6.40
C ALA A 70 -0.08 -29.51 -6.76
N PRO A 71 -0.67 -30.22 -7.74
CA PRO A 71 -0.18 -31.53 -8.17
C PRO A 71 1.28 -31.46 -8.62
N GLY A 72 2.15 -32.30 -8.04
CA GLY A 72 3.57 -32.37 -8.40
C GLY A 72 4.48 -31.33 -7.75
N SER A 73 3.95 -30.44 -6.90
CA SER A 73 4.79 -29.50 -6.14
C SER A 73 5.53 -30.22 -5.02
N PRO A 74 6.85 -29.98 -4.85
CA PRO A 74 7.61 -30.56 -3.75
C PRO A 74 7.09 -30.01 -2.42
N ARG A 75 6.99 -30.89 -1.41
CA ARG A 75 6.61 -30.47 -0.07
C ARG A 75 7.63 -29.47 0.47
N ILE A 76 7.17 -28.31 0.94
CA ILE A 76 8.04 -27.34 1.59
C ILE A 76 8.59 -27.95 2.88
N ASP A 77 9.90 -27.83 3.07
CA ASP A 77 10.55 -28.18 4.33
C ASP A 77 10.04 -27.22 5.42
N PRO A 78 9.40 -27.72 6.50
CA PRO A 78 8.91 -26.88 7.59
C PRO A 78 9.98 -26.04 8.29
N THR A 79 11.26 -26.36 8.06
CA THR A 79 12.41 -25.68 8.63
C THR A 79 12.98 -24.57 7.73
N ASP A 80 12.56 -24.51 6.45
CA ASP A 80 12.96 -23.46 5.51
C ASP A 80 12.13 -22.19 5.73
N HIS A 81 12.39 -21.53 6.86
CA HIS A 81 11.73 -20.29 7.26
C HIS A 81 11.85 -19.18 6.21
N LYS A 82 12.96 -19.13 5.44
CA LYS A 82 13.16 -18.10 4.41
C LYS A 82 12.13 -18.26 3.30
N LYS A 83 11.95 -19.48 2.79
CA LYS A 83 10.96 -19.76 1.76
C LYS A 83 9.53 -19.55 2.28
N ILE A 84 9.24 -20.05 3.49
CA ILE A 84 7.91 -19.93 4.11
C ILE A 84 7.52 -18.45 4.29
N PHE A 85 8.39 -17.64 4.89
CA PHE A 85 8.09 -16.23 5.12
C PHE A 85 8.07 -15.39 3.85
N ASN A 86 8.86 -15.74 2.82
CA ASN A 86 8.77 -15.08 1.53
C ASN A 86 7.40 -15.31 0.87
N LEU A 87 6.92 -16.56 0.84
CA LEU A 87 5.61 -16.89 0.27
C LEU A 87 4.46 -16.26 1.06
N LEU A 88 4.56 -16.24 2.40
CA LEU A 88 3.59 -15.54 3.25
C LEU A 88 3.58 -14.04 3.02
N TYR A 89 4.76 -13.43 2.86
CA TYR A 89 4.87 -12.01 2.52
C TYR A 89 4.22 -11.70 1.17
N VAL A 90 4.47 -12.52 0.15
CA VAL A 90 3.81 -12.40 -1.16
C VAL A 90 2.30 -12.56 -1.01
N ARG A 91 1.82 -13.60 -0.31
CA ARG A 91 0.39 -13.83 -0.07
C ARG A 91 -0.28 -12.61 0.57
N LEU A 92 0.24 -12.15 1.71
CA LEU A 92 -0.33 -11.02 2.44
C LEU A 92 -0.24 -9.72 1.64
N SER A 93 0.88 -9.47 0.95
CA SER A 93 1.06 -8.28 0.11
C SER A 93 0.07 -8.28 -1.06
N CYS A 94 -0.10 -9.41 -1.74
CA CYS A 94 -1.08 -9.52 -2.82
C CYS A 94 -2.51 -9.33 -2.31
N LEU A 95 -2.87 -9.88 -1.15
CA LEU A 95 -4.15 -9.57 -0.49
C LEU A 95 -4.27 -8.08 -0.21
N THR A 96 -3.17 -7.42 0.19
CA THR A 96 -3.16 -5.95 0.36
C THR A 96 -3.43 -5.16 -0.90
N LEU A 97 -2.96 -5.66 -2.04
CA LEU A 97 -3.07 -4.98 -3.32
C LEU A 97 -4.42 -5.19 -4.01
N ILE A 98 -5.14 -6.27 -3.69
CA ILE A 98 -6.48 -6.56 -4.23
C ILE A 98 -7.63 -6.16 -3.28
N ASP A 99 -7.35 -5.31 -2.29
CA ASP A 99 -8.33 -4.82 -1.30
C ASP A 99 -9.03 -5.95 -0.49
N ALA A 100 -8.32 -7.07 -0.25
CA ALA A 100 -8.78 -8.19 0.58
C ALA A 100 -8.26 -8.11 2.02
N MET A 101 -8.38 -6.94 2.67
CA MET A 101 -7.76 -6.65 3.98
C MET A 101 -8.33 -7.55 5.07
N PRO A 102 -9.65 -7.80 5.13
CA PRO A 102 -10.22 -8.68 6.14
C PRO A 102 -9.63 -10.09 6.10
N GLN A 103 -9.39 -10.63 4.90
CA GLN A 103 -8.77 -11.95 4.72
C GLN A 103 -7.31 -11.93 5.17
N ALA A 104 -6.54 -10.91 4.75
CA ALA A 104 -5.15 -10.75 5.19
C ALA A 104 -5.05 -10.65 6.73
N ALA A 105 -5.97 -9.91 7.35
CA ALA A 105 -6.04 -9.72 8.80
C ALA A 105 -6.49 -10.97 9.56
N GLN A 106 -7.20 -11.91 8.92
CA GLN A 106 -7.51 -13.22 9.48
C GLN A 106 -6.32 -14.16 9.36
N GLU A 107 -5.70 -14.23 8.18
CA GLU A 107 -4.54 -15.08 7.90
C GLU A 107 -3.33 -14.71 8.79
N VAL A 108 -3.10 -13.41 9.02
CA VAL A 108 -1.98 -12.94 9.84
C VAL A 108 -2.05 -13.39 11.30
N LYS A 109 -3.22 -13.80 11.79
CA LYS A 109 -3.37 -14.31 13.17
C LYS A 109 -2.61 -15.61 13.38
N ALA A 110 -2.32 -16.35 12.31
CA ALA A 110 -1.52 -17.56 12.37
C ALA A 110 -0.08 -17.31 12.85
N PHE A 111 0.44 -16.07 12.75
CA PHE A 111 1.76 -15.73 13.29
C PHE A 111 1.79 -15.57 14.82
N GLU A 112 0.64 -15.64 15.49
CA GLU A 112 0.54 -15.49 16.94
C GLU A 112 1.30 -14.23 17.43
N ASP A 113 2.25 -14.39 18.34
CA ASP A 113 3.14 -13.34 18.82
C ASP A 113 4.51 -13.41 18.13
N MET A 114 4.72 -12.54 17.14
CA MET A 114 6.02 -12.40 16.47
C MET A 114 7.17 -11.97 17.39
N ASN A 115 6.89 -11.45 18.58
CA ASN A 115 7.92 -11.08 19.54
C ASN A 115 8.39 -12.26 20.40
N ASN A 116 7.79 -13.45 20.24
CA ASN A 116 8.19 -14.64 20.99
C ASN A 116 9.62 -15.07 20.60
N PRO A 117 10.63 -14.88 21.49
CA PRO A 117 12.01 -15.18 21.15
C PRO A 117 12.26 -16.67 20.97
N MET A 118 11.44 -17.54 21.58
CA MET A 118 11.55 -18.99 21.45
C MET A 118 11.09 -19.50 20.08
N LEU A 119 10.40 -18.68 19.29
CA LEU A 119 9.90 -19.09 17.98
C LEU A 119 10.60 -18.35 16.86
N TYR A 120 10.77 -17.04 17.01
CA TYR A 120 11.18 -16.16 15.91
C TYR A 120 12.59 -15.61 16.00
N ILE A 121 13.33 -15.89 17.08
CA ILE A 121 14.73 -15.51 17.21
C ILE A 121 15.62 -16.76 17.07
N ASP A 122 16.62 -16.63 16.23
CA ASP A 122 17.67 -17.62 16.03
C ASP A 122 18.61 -17.65 17.26
N GLU A 123 18.81 -18.82 17.86
CA GLU A 123 19.57 -18.96 19.11
C GLU A 123 21.08 -18.71 18.93
N LEU A 124 21.61 -18.90 17.72
CA LEU A 124 23.05 -18.79 17.44
C LEU A 124 23.44 -17.36 17.07
N THR A 125 22.61 -16.71 16.26
CA THR A 125 22.88 -15.36 15.74
C THR A 125 22.19 -14.27 16.55
N GLY A 126 21.12 -14.61 17.28
CA GLY A 126 20.26 -13.63 17.93
C GLY A 126 19.43 -12.80 16.95
N GLU A 127 19.40 -13.18 15.66
CA GLU A 127 18.66 -12.47 14.63
C GLU A 127 17.21 -12.93 14.54
N HIS A 128 16.35 -12.03 14.05
CA HIS A 128 14.95 -12.34 13.83
C HIS A 128 14.77 -13.11 12.52
N LEU A 129 14.16 -14.29 12.59
CA LEU A 129 13.95 -15.20 11.45
C LEU A 129 12.95 -14.65 10.43
N VAL A 130 11.96 -13.88 10.90
CA VAL A 130 10.97 -13.21 10.02
C VAL A 130 11.60 -11.97 9.36
N PRO A 131 11.51 -11.82 8.03
CA PRO A 131 11.99 -10.63 7.32
C PRO A 131 11.35 -9.33 7.82
N TRP A 132 12.13 -8.25 7.80
CA TRP A 132 11.71 -6.94 8.31
C TRP A 132 10.38 -6.44 7.71
N ASP A 133 10.23 -6.53 6.39
CA ASP A 133 9.03 -6.01 5.70
C ASP A 133 7.78 -6.79 6.07
N LEU A 134 7.89 -8.10 6.30
CA LEU A 134 6.80 -8.93 6.80
C LEU A 134 6.42 -8.56 8.24
N ARG A 135 7.39 -8.26 9.10
CA ARG A 135 7.13 -7.80 10.48
C ARG A 135 6.38 -6.47 10.49
N VAL A 136 6.80 -5.54 9.64
CA VAL A 136 6.14 -4.23 9.48
C VAL A 136 4.73 -4.38 8.92
N LEU A 137 4.52 -5.26 7.93
CA LEU A 137 3.19 -5.56 7.38
C LEU A 137 2.29 -6.21 8.44
N ASN A 138 2.83 -7.14 9.23
CA ASN A 138 2.12 -7.84 10.31
C ASN A 138 1.53 -6.86 11.32
N VAL A 139 2.27 -5.82 11.73
CA VAL A 139 1.78 -4.83 12.69
C VAL A 139 0.46 -4.20 12.22
N ARG A 140 0.40 -3.76 10.96
CA ARG A 140 -0.81 -3.15 10.39
C ARG A 140 -1.95 -4.16 10.29
N LEU A 141 -1.68 -5.36 9.78
CA LEU A 141 -2.71 -6.39 9.58
C LEU A 141 -3.27 -6.91 10.91
N GLN A 142 -2.44 -7.08 11.94
CA GLN A 142 -2.91 -7.48 13.27
C GLN A 142 -3.79 -6.41 13.89
N ALA A 143 -3.41 -5.14 13.83
CA ALA A 143 -4.22 -4.04 14.34
C ALA A 143 -5.61 -4.01 13.67
N LEU A 144 -5.66 -4.18 12.33
CA LEU A 144 -6.92 -4.34 11.59
C LEU A 144 -7.70 -5.58 12.05
N GLY A 145 -7.04 -6.73 12.21
CA GLY A 145 -7.68 -8.00 12.57
C GLY A 145 -8.23 -8.06 14.00
N PHE A 146 -7.71 -7.23 14.90
CA PHE A 146 -8.23 -7.03 16.25
C PHE A 146 -9.17 -5.81 16.37
N GLY A 147 -9.23 -4.95 15.34
CA GLY A 147 -9.98 -3.70 15.39
C GLY A 147 -9.41 -2.69 16.40
N ASP A 148 -8.11 -2.74 16.67
CA ASP A 148 -7.44 -1.93 17.69
C ASP A 148 -6.18 -1.24 17.13
N PRO A 149 -6.32 -0.01 16.59
CA PRO A 149 -5.20 0.73 16.01
C PRO A 149 -4.13 1.13 17.06
N ARG A 150 -4.45 1.12 18.37
CA ARG A 150 -3.48 1.42 19.44
C ARG A 150 -2.37 0.38 19.49
N ARG A 151 -2.70 -0.87 19.16
CA ARG A 151 -1.72 -1.96 19.04
C ARG A 151 -0.70 -1.66 17.95
N ALA A 152 -1.12 -1.07 16.83
CA ALA A 152 -0.17 -0.69 15.78
C ALA A 152 0.85 0.32 16.28
N VAL A 153 0.40 1.36 16.99
CA VAL A 153 1.29 2.37 17.58
C VAL A 153 2.30 1.73 18.53
N MET A 154 1.84 0.89 19.48
CA MET A 154 2.71 0.20 20.42
C MET A 154 3.74 -0.69 19.70
N SER A 155 3.29 -1.55 18.79
CA SER A 155 4.18 -2.48 18.08
C SER A 155 5.16 -1.77 17.15
N PHE A 156 4.77 -0.64 16.52
CA PHE A 156 5.74 0.17 15.76
C PHE A 156 6.77 0.83 16.68
N HIS A 157 6.41 1.23 17.89
CA HIS A 157 7.37 1.73 18.88
C HIS A 157 8.35 0.65 19.35
N ASP A 158 7.89 -0.59 19.48
CA ASP A 158 8.76 -1.73 19.80
C ASP A 158 9.76 -2.02 18.67
N LEU A 159 9.30 -2.06 17.41
CA LEU A 159 10.18 -2.15 16.24
C LEU A 159 11.15 -0.95 16.16
N ALA A 160 10.71 0.25 16.54
CA ALA A 160 11.56 1.44 16.58
C ALA A 160 12.61 1.36 17.69
N ARG A 161 12.32 0.68 18.82
CA ARG A 161 13.30 0.40 19.87
C ARG A 161 14.38 -0.54 19.34
N GLU A 162 13.97 -1.65 18.73
CA GLU A 162 14.89 -2.59 18.09
C GLU A 162 15.76 -1.91 17.01
N ALA A 163 15.18 -1.04 16.19
CA ALA A 163 15.95 -0.30 15.18
C ALA A 163 17.01 0.60 15.82
N ARG A 164 16.70 1.28 16.93
CA ARG A 164 17.69 2.09 17.68
C ARG A 164 18.80 1.24 18.28
N ASP A 165 18.46 0.10 18.84
CA ASP A 165 19.45 -0.83 19.41
C ASP A 165 20.39 -1.37 18.32
N ASN A 166 19.84 -1.71 17.15
CA ASN A 166 20.64 -2.12 15.99
C ASN A 166 21.52 -0.99 15.44
N ILE A 167 21.05 0.27 15.43
CA ILE A 167 21.89 1.43 15.08
C ILE A 167 23.07 1.54 16.05
N ALA A 168 22.84 1.34 17.35
CA ALA A 168 23.89 1.39 18.37
C ALA A 168 24.89 0.24 18.20
N ARG A 169 24.41 -0.99 17.96
CA ARG A 169 25.25 -2.16 17.65
C ARG A 169 26.09 -1.96 16.40
N ALA A 170 25.49 -1.55 15.28
CA ALA A 170 26.19 -1.28 14.03
C ALA A 170 27.25 -0.19 14.19
N LYS A 171 26.95 0.85 14.99
CA LYS A 171 27.93 1.90 15.33
C LYS A 171 29.11 1.33 16.12
N ALA A 172 28.87 0.47 17.10
CA ALA A 172 29.93 -0.17 17.89
C ALA A 172 30.77 -1.14 17.06
N ALA A 173 30.16 -1.82 16.08
CA ALA A 173 30.83 -2.71 15.13
C ALA A 173 31.49 -1.97 13.95
N HIS A 174 31.39 -0.64 13.87
CA HIS A 174 31.85 0.17 12.74
C HIS A 174 31.23 -0.22 11.37
N ASP A 175 30.05 -0.83 11.38
CA ASP A 175 29.30 -1.17 10.17
C ASP A 175 28.42 0.02 9.75
N ASN A 176 28.94 0.84 8.84
CA ASN A 176 28.21 2.01 8.34
C ASN A 176 27.00 1.62 7.48
N SER A 177 27.08 0.52 6.73
CA SER A 177 26.00 0.08 5.83
C SER A 177 24.78 -0.36 6.63
N ALA A 178 24.97 -1.23 7.63
CA ALA A 178 23.89 -1.63 8.53
C ALA A 178 23.35 -0.43 9.31
N ARG A 179 24.23 0.49 9.74
CA ARG A 179 23.81 1.70 10.45
C ARG A 179 22.86 2.57 9.61
N GLU A 180 23.17 2.81 8.35
CA GLU A 180 22.28 3.61 7.47
C GLU A 180 20.99 2.86 7.15
N LEU A 181 21.04 1.54 6.94
CA LEU A 181 19.84 0.72 6.77
C LEU A 181 18.89 0.83 7.97
N TRP A 182 19.40 0.71 9.20
CA TRP A 182 18.55 0.80 10.39
C TRP A 182 18.03 2.21 10.67
N LYS A 183 18.79 3.26 10.30
CA LYS A 183 18.28 4.64 10.31
C LYS A 183 17.15 4.83 9.30
N ASP A 184 17.25 4.21 8.13
CA ASP A 184 16.19 4.21 7.12
C ASP A 184 14.91 3.54 7.63
N ARG A 185 15.05 2.34 8.19
CA ARG A 185 13.95 1.64 8.86
C ARG A 185 13.31 2.46 9.96
N LEU A 186 14.12 3.08 10.84
CA LEU A 186 13.62 3.92 11.93
C LEU A 186 12.86 5.16 11.41
N HIS A 187 13.34 5.79 10.35
CA HIS A 187 12.67 6.92 9.71
C HIS A 187 11.32 6.50 9.11
N THR A 188 11.29 5.39 8.38
CA THR A 188 10.07 4.81 7.81
C THR A 188 9.06 4.41 8.88
N LEU A 189 9.51 3.85 10.01
CA LEU A 189 8.66 3.59 11.17
C LEU A 189 8.08 4.87 11.77
N GLY A 190 8.85 5.96 11.80
CA GLY A 190 8.37 7.26 12.25
C GLY A 190 7.14 7.74 11.48
N ILE A 191 7.16 7.56 10.15
CA ILE A 191 6.03 7.89 9.25
C ILE A 191 4.86 6.92 9.49
N LYS A 192 5.13 5.62 9.66
CA LYS A 192 4.09 4.62 9.96
C LYS A 192 3.39 4.85 11.30
N ILE A 193 4.12 5.30 12.33
CA ILE A 193 3.55 5.71 13.62
C ILE A 193 2.61 6.90 13.43
N ALA A 194 3.01 7.92 12.66
CA ALA A 194 2.12 9.02 12.33
C ALA A 194 0.86 8.56 11.58
N GLY A 195 0.99 7.62 10.64
CA GLY A 195 -0.14 6.99 9.97
C GLY A 195 -1.09 6.26 10.93
N ALA A 196 -0.54 5.48 11.87
CA ALA A 196 -1.35 4.80 12.90
C ALA A 196 -2.05 5.78 13.86
N LEU A 197 -1.43 6.92 14.17
CA LEU A 197 -2.06 7.99 14.96
C LEU A 197 -3.22 8.65 14.21
N ILE A 198 -3.11 8.82 12.88
CA ILE A 198 -4.21 9.29 12.03
C ILE A 198 -5.36 8.27 12.02
N GLU A 199 -5.06 6.97 11.91
CA GLU A 199 -6.09 5.91 12.01
C GLU A 199 -6.78 5.89 13.40
N MET A 200 -6.13 6.41 14.43
CA MET A 200 -6.68 6.60 15.78
C MET A 200 -7.46 7.92 15.99
N ASP A 201 -7.54 8.78 14.96
CA ASP A 201 -8.07 10.15 15.04
C ASP A 201 -7.26 11.08 15.98
N ASP A 202 -6.02 10.71 16.34
CA ASP A 202 -5.08 11.57 17.06
C ASP A 202 -4.22 12.40 16.10
N LEU A 203 -4.88 13.34 15.41
CA LEU A 203 -4.24 14.20 14.42
C LEU A 203 -3.15 15.10 15.03
N SER A 204 -3.33 15.51 16.29
CA SER A 204 -2.36 16.33 17.02
C SER A 204 -1.09 15.53 17.33
N GLY A 205 -1.26 14.29 17.81
CA GLY A 205 -0.15 13.35 18.02
C GLY A 205 0.59 13.05 16.71
N ALA A 206 -0.13 12.84 15.61
CA ALA A 206 0.46 12.62 14.29
C ALA A 206 1.29 13.84 13.83
N ALA A 207 0.77 15.07 14.04
CA ALA A 207 1.48 16.30 13.68
C ALA A 207 2.74 16.49 14.51
N TYR A 208 2.66 16.23 15.82
CA TYR A 208 3.82 16.23 16.70
C TYR A 208 4.86 15.19 16.25
N GLN A 209 4.44 13.96 16.02
CA GLN A 209 5.33 12.88 15.58
C GLN A 209 6.08 13.24 14.30
N LEU A 210 5.38 13.72 13.27
CA LEU A 210 6.02 14.15 12.03
C LEU A 210 6.96 15.36 12.23
N SER A 211 6.65 16.27 13.17
CA SER A 211 7.52 17.40 13.48
C SER A 211 8.87 16.99 14.11
N THR A 212 8.93 15.83 14.76
CA THR A 212 10.18 15.28 15.32
C THR A 212 11.09 14.64 14.27
N LEU A 213 10.54 14.32 13.09
CA LEU A 213 11.29 13.71 12.00
C LEU A 213 12.04 14.77 11.21
N LYS A 214 13.32 14.49 10.94
CA LYS A 214 14.11 15.32 10.02
C LYS A 214 13.68 15.03 8.59
N ASP A 215 13.43 16.08 7.84
CA ASP A 215 13.21 15.96 6.41
C ASP A 215 14.50 15.50 5.73
N ARG A 216 14.35 14.63 4.73
CA ARG A 216 15.46 14.17 3.89
C ARG A 216 15.46 14.97 2.60
N GLU A 217 16.44 14.72 1.74
CA GLU A 217 16.53 15.38 0.42
C GLU A 217 15.30 15.11 -0.46
N ASP A 218 14.49 14.10 -0.16
CA ASP A 218 13.26 13.78 -0.90
C ASP A 218 12.03 14.60 -0.48
N GLY A 219 12.12 15.42 0.58
CA GLY A 219 11.05 16.34 0.99
C GLY A 219 9.76 15.68 1.51
N LYS A 220 9.75 14.34 1.66
CA LYS A 220 8.51 13.59 1.90
C LYS A 220 7.89 13.84 3.26
N VAL A 221 8.71 14.09 4.29
CA VAL A 221 8.22 14.38 5.63
C VAL A 221 7.57 15.76 5.67
N ALA A 222 8.18 16.76 5.03
CA ALA A 222 7.59 18.08 4.90
C ALA A 222 6.25 18.03 4.15
N LEU A 223 6.19 17.27 3.04
CA LEU A 223 4.95 17.05 2.30
C LEU A 223 3.88 16.36 3.16
N SER A 224 4.24 15.28 3.87
CA SER A 224 3.31 14.57 4.77
C SER A 224 2.77 15.47 5.89
N ARG A 225 3.62 16.36 6.44
CA ARG A 225 3.19 17.37 7.42
C ARG A 225 2.20 18.36 6.82
N ALA A 226 2.48 18.88 5.63
CA ALA A 226 1.59 19.82 4.96
C ALA A 226 0.23 19.17 4.63
N LEU A 227 0.23 17.94 4.13
CA LEU A 227 -1.00 17.17 3.86
C LEU A 227 -1.78 16.89 5.15
N LEU A 228 -1.12 16.62 6.27
CA LEU A 228 -1.79 16.46 7.56
C LEU A 228 -2.44 17.77 8.03
N TRP A 229 -1.78 18.91 7.86
CA TRP A 229 -2.39 20.21 8.19
C TRP A 229 -3.61 20.52 7.32
N LEU A 230 -3.58 20.18 6.03
CA LEU A 230 -4.76 20.24 5.17
C LEU A 230 -5.87 19.32 5.66
N HIS A 231 -5.55 18.10 6.09
CA HIS A 231 -6.51 17.17 6.66
C HIS A 231 -7.15 17.69 7.97
N ILE A 232 -6.37 18.39 8.80
CA ILE A 232 -6.86 19.08 10.01
C ILE A 232 -7.73 20.31 9.67
N GLY A 233 -7.65 20.83 8.44
CA GLY A 233 -8.35 22.04 7.99
C GLY A 233 -7.57 23.34 8.23
N ASN A 234 -6.26 23.26 8.45
CA ASN A 234 -5.38 24.42 8.58
C ASN A 234 -4.53 24.62 7.31
N ALA A 235 -5.13 25.24 6.30
CA ALA A 235 -4.47 25.51 5.01
C ALA A 235 -3.28 26.48 5.16
N ASP A 236 -3.35 27.44 6.09
CA ASP A 236 -2.27 28.39 6.33
C ASP A 236 -1.01 27.72 6.86
N GLU A 237 -1.13 26.80 7.82
CA GLU A 237 0.02 26.08 8.34
C GLU A 237 0.59 25.12 7.29
N ALA A 238 -0.25 24.53 6.42
CA ALA A 238 0.21 23.72 5.30
C ALA A 238 1.12 24.53 4.35
N ARG A 239 0.70 25.77 4.00
CA ARG A 239 1.49 26.72 3.21
C ARG A 239 2.79 27.13 3.91
N HIS A 240 2.74 27.35 5.22
CA HIS A 240 3.90 27.73 6.02
C HIS A 240 4.93 26.59 6.13
N VAL A 241 4.48 25.35 6.31
CA VAL A 241 5.37 24.18 6.38
C VAL A 241 6.14 23.99 5.08
N ILE A 242 5.48 24.13 3.94
CA ILE A 242 6.11 23.87 2.64
C ILE A 242 7.05 25.01 2.24
N SER A 243 6.67 26.28 2.47
CA SER A 243 7.52 27.45 2.18
C SER A 243 8.80 27.52 3.02
N ARG A 244 8.80 26.93 4.23
CA ARG A 244 10.00 26.83 5.08
C ARG A 244 10.89 25.64 4.76
N SER A 245 10.33 24.62 4.10
CA SER A 245 11.10 23.44 3.74
C SER A 245 11.82 23.69 2.42
N GLY A 246 13.06 24.20 2.49
CA GLY A 246 13.91 24.35 1.30
C GLY A 246 14.28 23.02 0.61
N SER A 247 13.83 21.88 1.15
CA SER A 247 14.03 20.52 0.66
C SER A 247 12.82 19.91 -0.05
N SER A 248 11.66 20.57 -0.10
CA SER A 248 10.52 20.01 -0.86
C SER A 248 10.80 20.04 -2.36
N THR A 249 10.41 18.98 -3.08
CA THR A 249 10.43 19.03 -4.54
C THR A 249 9.53 20.18 -5.02
N LYS A 250 9.96 20.91 -6.05
CA LYS A 250 9.17 22.01 -6.63
C LYS A 250 7.74 21.59 -6.98
N VAL A 251 7.57 20.34 -7.39
CA VAL A 251 6.25 19.75 -7.68
C VAL A 251 5.44 19.57 -6.39
N GLY A 252 6.01 18.98 -5.34
CA GLY A 252 5.32 18.80 -4.06
C GLY A 252 4.85 20.11 -3.42
N GLU A 253 5.62 21.19 -3.59
CA GLU A 253 5.21 22.54 -3.18
C GLU A 253 3.98 23.02 -3.96
N LYS A 254 4.01 22.96 -5.29
CA LYS A 254 2.87 23.35 -6.13
C LYS A 254 1.62 22.54 -5.82
N VAL A 255 1.75 21.23 -5.57
CA VAL A 255 0.67 20.33 -5.16
C VAL A 255 0.01 20.79 -3.86
N VAL A 256 0.80 21.09 -2.82
CA VAL A 256 0.27 21.57 -1.53
C VAL A 256 -0.46 22.90 -1.71
N LEU A 257 0.10 23.82 -2.49
CA LEU A 257 -0.53 25.12 -2.75
C LEU A 257 -1.86 24.97 -3.48
N ALA A 258 -1.93 24.10 -4.49
CA ALA A 258 -3.17 23.84 -5.22
C ALA A 258 -4.24 23.18 -4.33
N LEU A 259 -3.84 22.22 -3.48
CA LEU A 259 -4.75 21.60 -2.50
C LEU A 259 -5.21 22.59 -1.42
N ALA A 260 -4.35 23.53 -1.00
CA ALA A 260 -4.71 24.56 -0.03
C ALA A 260 -5.77 25.51 -0.60
N ASP A 261 -5.66 25.91 -1.87
CA ASP A 261 -6.69 26.71 -2.53
C ASP A 261 -8.02 25.94 -2.66
N MET A 262 -7.97 24.62 -2.96
CA MET A 262 -9.18 23.78 -2.95
C MET A 262 -9.82 23.73 -1.56
N ALA A 263 -9.01 23.66 -0.49
CA ALA A 263 -9.49 23.68 0.88
C ALA A 263 -10.15 25.02 1.26
N ASP A 264 -9.63 26.13 0.73
CA ASP A 264 -10.18 27.47 0.90
C ASP A 264 -11.43 27.74 0.01
N GLY A 265 -11.77 26.81 -0.89
CA GLY A 265 -12.90 26.94 -1.82
C GLY A 265 -12.58 27.71 -3.11
N GLU A 266 -11.32 28.07 -3.32
CA GLU A 266 -10.81 28.83 -4.47
C GLU A 266 -10.51 27.90 -5.66
N PHE A 267 -11.53 27.20 -6.15
CA PHE A 267 -11.39 26.14 -7.16
C PHE A 267 -10.85 26.63 -8.52
N GLU A 268 -11.08 27.90 -8.87
CA GLU A 268 -10.54 28.49 -10.10
C GLU A 268 -9.03 28.69 -9.99
N ALA A 269 -8.57 29.27 -8.87
CA ALA A 269 -7.15 29.44 -8.59
C ALA A 269 -6.41 28.11 -8.44
N ALA A 270 -7.05 27.12 -7.84
CA ALA A 270 -6.53 25.76 -7.76
C ALA A 270 -6.40 25.11 -9.15
N LEU A 271 -7.42 25.25 -10.01
CA LEU A 271 -7.39 24.69 -11.36
C LEU A 271 -6.23 25.25 -12.20
N ASP A 272 -5.95 26.54 -12.10
CA ASP A 272 -4.83 27.16 -12.81
C ASP A 272 -3.48 26.64 -12.30
N LYS A 273 -3.34 26.39 -11.00
CA LYS A 273 -2.15 25.75 -10.44
C LYS A 273 -2.00 24.30 -10.93
N TRP A 274 -3.08 23.54 -10.97
CA TRP A 274 -3.05 22.17 -11.49
C TRP A 274 -2.69 22.10 -12.97
N ARG A 275 -3.22 23.03 -13.80
CA ARG A 275 -2.82 23.14 -15.21
C ARG A 275 -1.33 23.43 -15.36
N ALA A 276 -0.80 24.36 -14.57
CA ALA A 276 0.62 24.68 -14.58
C ALA A 276 1.49 23.49 -14.16
N ILE A 277 1.02 22.62 -13.24
CA ILE A 277 1.73 21.37 -12.90
C ILE A 277 1.66 20.39 -14.06
N ASN A 278 0.49 20.21 -14.68
CA ASN A 278 0.29 19.29 -15.80
C ASN A 278 1.09 19.67 -17.04
N GLU A 279 1.33 20.96 -17.28
CA GLU A 279 2.15 21.46 -18.38
C GLU A 279 3.65 21.22 -18.17
N ASP A 280 4.11 21.14 -16.92
CA ASP A 280 5.51 20.89 -16.58
C ASP A 280 5.90 19.41 -16.69
N GLU A 281 4.93 18.48 -16.76
CA GLU A 281 5.18 17.04 -16.81
C GLU A 281 5.07 16.46 -18.23
N GLU A 282 6.15 15.81 -18.70
CA GLU A 282 6.20 15.21 -20.06
C GLU A 282 5.21 14.05 -20.26
N GLN A 283 4.85 13.37 -19.17
CA GLN A 283 3.83 12.32 -19.11
C GLN A 283 2.86 12.74 -18.02
N GLY A 284 1.63 13.12 -18.40
CA GLY A 284 0.65 13.66 -17.44
C GLY A 284 0.45 12.75 -16.22
N ASP A 285 0.18 13.34 -15.05
CA ASP A 285 -0.08 12.62 -13.80
C ASP A 285 -1.59 12.45 -13.56
N GLU A 286 -1.99 11.21 -13.29
CA GLU A 286 -3.36 10.86 -12.92
C GLU A 286 -3.87 11.73 -11.76
N MET A 287 -3.05 11.94 -10.72
CA MET A 287 -3.42 12.73 -9.54
C MET A 287 -3.75 14.18 -9.91
N VAL A 288 -2.97 14.78 -10.80
CA VAL A 288 -3.18 16.16 -11.27
C VAL A 288 -4.49 16.24 -12.04
N GLY A 289 -4.70 15.36 -13.02
CA GLY A 289 -5.94 15.31 -13.81
C GLY A 289 -7.18 15.03 -12.94
N MET A 290 -7.05 14.17 -11.92
CA MET A 290 -8.09 13.90 -10.93
C MET A 290 -8.50 15.17 -10.16
N ASN A 291 -7.52 15.91 -9.62
CA ASN A 291 -7.80 17.13 -8.87
C ASN A 291 -8.32 18.26 -9.76
N MET A 292 -7.89 18.35 -11.02
CA MET A 292 -8.48 19.24 -12.03
C MET A 292 -9.97 18.91 -12.26
N ALA A 293 -10.31 17.64 -12.41
CA ALA A 293 -11.69 17.21 -12.60
C ALA A 293 -12.56 17.54 -11.37
N VAL A 294 -12.01 17.42 -10.16
CA VAL A 294 -12.69 17.84 -8.92
C VAL A 294 -12.93 19.36 -8.92
N CYS A 295 -11.95 20.18 -9.29
CA CYS A 295 -12.13 21.64 -9.40
C CYS A 295 -13.24 21.98 -10.42
N LEU A 296 -13.23 21.34 -11.59
CA LEU A 296 -14.27 21.51 -12.62
C LEU A 296 -15.65 21.12 -12.10
N LEU A 297 -15.75 20.03 -11.33
CA LEU A 297 -16.99 19.59 -10.71
C LEU A 297 -17.55 20.65 -9.75
N TYR A 298 -16.72 21.19 -8.84
CA TYR A 298 -17.14 22.22 -7.88
C TYR A 298 -17.50 23.56 -8.54
N MET A 299 -16.92 23.86 -9.71
CA MET A 299 -17.32 25.00 -10.55
C MET A 299 -18.58 24.74 -11.39
N GLY A 300 -19.22 23.56 -11.27
CA GLY A 300 -20.41 23.19 -12.03
C GLY A 300 -20.15 22.76 -13.48
N LYS A 301 -18.89 22.61 -13.89
CA LYS A 301 -18.47 22.21 -15.25
C LYS A 301 -18.39 20.69 -15.39
N MET A 302 -19.50 20.00 -15.10
CA MET A 302 -19.54 18.53 -15.02
C MET A 302 -19.17 17.83 -16.34
N SER A 303 -19.54 18.42 -17.48
CA SER A 303 -19.21 17.88 -18.81
C SER A 303 -17.71 17.91 -19.08
N GLU A 304 -17.02 18.99 -18.69
CA GLU A 304 -15.56 19.10 -18.84
C GLU A 304 -14.85 18.12 -17.90
N ALA A 305 -15.31 18.04 -16.64
CA ALA A 305 -14.78 17.07 -15.68
C ALA A 305 -14.90 15.62 -16.20
N ARG A 306 -16.06 15.28 -16.79
CA ARG A 306 -16.28 13.96 -17.40
C ARG A 306 -15.27 13.66 -18.50
N VAL A 307 -15.12 14.58 -19.46
CA VAL A 307 -14.24 14.40 -20.61
C VAL A 307 -12.80 14.21 -20.14
N LEU A 308 -12.36 15.01 -19.16
CA LEU A 308 -11.02 14.90 -18.57
C LEU A 308 -10.78 13.52 -17.94
N LEU A 309 -11.72 13.01 -17.13
CA LEU A 309 -11.58 11.68 -16.53
C LEU A 309 -11.64 10.55 -17.57
N GLU A 310 -12.48 10.66 -18.60
CA GLU A 310 -12.52 9.68 -19.71
C GLU A 310 -11.22 9.65 -20.50
N ASP A 311 -10.56 10.81 -20.66
CA ASP A 311 -9.27 10.95 -21.33
C ASP A 311 -8.13 10.36 -20.50
N LEU A 312 -8.09 10.57 -19.17
CA LEU A 312 -7.14 9.88 -18.29
C LEU A 312 -7.22 8.36 -18.46
N VAL A 313 -8.44 7.80 -18.47
CA VAL A 313 -8.64 6.37 -18.74
C VAL A 313 -8.16 6.00 -20.15
N GLN A 314 -8.34 6.86 -21.15
CA GLN A 314 -7.84 6.62 -22.50
C GLN A 314 -6.30 6.58 -22.56
N GLN A 315 -5.62 7.33 -21.71
CA GLN A 315 -4.16 7.34 -21.56
C GLN A 315 -3.61 6.11 -20.83
N GLY A 316 -4.48 5.23 -20.31
CA GLY A 316 -4.10 3.98 -19.62
C GLY A 316 -4.16 4.06 -18.09
N PHE A 317 -4.60 5.18 -17.54
CA PHE A 317 -4.81 5.34 -16.10
C PHE A 317 -6.05 4.59 -15.64
N SER A 318 -5.99 4.01 -14.44
CA SER A 318 -7.06 3.12 -13.96
C SER A 318 -7.08 2.93 -12.45
N SER A 319 -6.59 3.89 -11.65
CA SER A 319 -6.67 3.75 -10.20
C SER A 319 -8.11 3.63 -9.70
N HIS A 320 -8.26 3.04 -8.52
CA HIS A 320 -9.53 2.99 -7.80
C HIS A 320 -10.24 4.35 -7.75
N THR A 321 -9.51 5.41 -7.40
CA THR A 321 -10.05 6.76 -7.25
C THR A 321 -10.56 7.33 -8.58
N LEU A 322 -9.81 7.15 -9.67
CA LEU A 322 -10.22 7.57 -11.01
C LEU A 322 -11.51 6.88 -11.45
N LEU A 323 -11.57 5.55 -11.32
CA LEU A 323 -12.71 4.77 -11.74
C LEU A 323 -13.96 5.11 -10.91
N GLN A 324 -13.81 5.28 -9.59
CA GLN A 324 -14.92 5.67 -8.72
C GLN A 324 -15.42 7.08 -9.03
N ASN A 325 -14.52 8.04 -9.23
CA ASN A 325 -14.90 9.41 -9.54
C ASN A 325 -15.59 9.51 -10.90
N LEU A 326 -15.09 8.81 -11.93
CA LEU A 326 -15.73 8.75 -13.24
C LEU A 326 -17.12 8.08 -13.16
N SER A 327 -17.24 6.97 -12.42
CA SER A 327 -18.52 6.34 -12.14
C SER A 327 -19.50 7.26 -11.40
N THR A 328 -19.00 8.11 -10.49
CA THR A 328 -19.79 9.14 -9.81
C THR A 328 -20.27 10.20 -10.81
N ILE A 329 -19.39 10.69 -11.69
CA ILE A 329 -19.78 11.65 -12.73
C ILE A 329 -20.83 11.05 -13.66
N TYR A 330 -20.75 9.77 -14.03
CA TYR A 330 -21.80 9.09 -14.78
C TYR A 330 -23.13 9.06 -14.05
N GLU A 331 -23.14 8.84 -12.73
CA GLU A 331 -24.36 8.87 -11.92
C GLU A 331 -25.01 10.25 -11.87
N LEU A 332 -24.18 11.32 -11.84
CA LEU A 332 -24.61 12.71 -11.77
C LEU A 332 -25.06 13.28 -13.13
N CYS A 333 -24.39 12.89 -14.22
CA CYS A 333 -24.61 13.52 -15.53
C CYS A 333 -25.69 12.86 -16.38
N THR A 334 -26.10 11.61 -16.11
CA THR A 334 -27.01 10.88 -17.00
C THR A 334 -28.11 10.14 -16.26
N GLU A 335 -29.38 10.50 -16.42
CA GLU A 335 -30.48 9.70 -15.82
C GLU A 335 -30.70 8.34 -16.51
N ARG A 336 -30.23 8.19 -17.75
CA ARG A 336 -30.38 6.98 -18.56
C ARG A 336 -29.03 6.31 -18.79
N ASN A 337 -29.02 4.97 -18.76
CA ASN A 337 -27.86 4.14 -19.12
C ASN A 337 -26.61 4.29 -18.21
N LYS A 338 -26.77 4.71 -16.95
CA LYS A 338 -25.71 4.75 -15.92
C LYS A 338 -24.94 3.42 -15.84
N LYS A 339 -25.69 2.31 -15.75
CA LYS A 339 -25.13 0.95 -15.68
C LYS A 339 -24.32 0.57 -16.93
N GLY A 340 -24.82 0.89 -18.13
CA GLY A 340 -24.11 0.57 -19.36
C GLY A 340 -22.84 1.40 -19.59
N LEU A 341 -22.75 2.62 -19.04
CA LEU A 341 -21.50 3.38 -19.03
C LEU A 341 -20.45 2.74 -18.12
N LYS A 342 -20.84 2.36 -16.89
CA LYS A 342 -19.95 1.68 -15.93
C LYS A 342 -19.45 0.33 -16.44
N LEU A 343 -20.33 -0.46 -17.08
CA LEU A 343 -19.94 -1.74 -17.68
C LEU A 343 -18.96 -1.55 -18.83
N ARG A 344 -19.20 -0.58 -19.73
CA ARG A 344 -18.25 -0.25 -20.81
C ARG A 344 -16.92 0.27 -20.28
N LEU A 345 -16.93 1.01 -19.17
CA LEU A 345 -15.71 1.43 -18.50
C LEU A 345 -14.92 0.22 -18.00
N ALA A 346 -15.58 -0.76 -17.36
CA ALA A 346 -14.94 -2.01 -16.95
C ALA A 346 -14.39 -2.82 -18.12
N GLU A 347 -15.11 -2.90 -19.24
CA GLU A 347 -14.64 -3.54 -20.48
C GLU A 347 -13.40 -2.84 -21.06
N LYS A 348 -13.40 -1.51 -21.07
CA LYS A 348 -12.26 -0.71 -21.55
C LYS A 348 -11.03 -0.89 -20.67
N VAL A 349 -11.18 -0.89 -19.35
CA VAL A 349 -10.04 -1.09 -18.44
C VAL A 349 -9.53 -2.53 -18.53
N ALA A 350 -10.41 -3.53 -18.65
CA ALA A 350 -10.01 -4.92 -18.80
C ALA A 350 -9.24 -5.22 -20.09
N SER A 351 -9.38 -4.39 -21.13
CA SER A 351 -8.63 -4.52 -22.39
C SER A 351 -7.25 -3.85 -22.37
N MET A 352 -6.95 -3.01 -21.37
CA MET A 352 -5.63 -2.37 -21.21
C MET A 352 -4.52 -3.41 -21.00
N GLU A 353 -3.29 -3.03 -21.32
CA GLU A 353 -2.10 -3.84 -21.09
C GLU A 353 -1.87 -4.12 -19.61
N GLU A 354 -1.43 -5.33 -19.31
CA GLU A 354 -1.08 -5.75 -17.96
C GLU A 354 0.19 -5.03 -17.51
N SER A 355 0.24 -4.66 -16.23
CA SER A 355 1.40 -3.97 -15.66
C SER A 355 1.55 -4.33 -14.20
N GLU A 356 2.74 -4.08 -13.66
CA GLU A 356 3.04 -4.18 -12.22
C GLU A 356 2.13 -3.30 -11.36
N ARG A 357 1.34 -2.37 -11.92
CA ARG A 357 0.36 -1.57 -11.15
C ARG A 357 -0.94 -2.32 -10.82
N GLY A 358 -1.03 -3.58 -11.21
CA GLY A 358 -2.21 -4.42 -11.01
C GLY A 358 -3.19 -4.27 -12.16
N TRP A 359 -3.45 -5.38 -12.85
CA TRP A 359 -4.37 -5.42 -13.98
C TRP A 359 -5.84 -5.58 -13.53
N GLU A 360 -6.10 -6.50 -12.61
CA GLU A 360 -7.47 -6.79 -12.16
C GLU A 360 -8.05 -5.65 -11.31
N ARG A 361 -9.30 -5.26 -11.59
CA ARG A 361 -10.08 -4.29 -10.81
C ARG A 361 -11.33 -4.93 -10.22
N LEU A 362 -11.90 -4.31 -9.18
CA LEU A 362 -13.06 -4.80 -8.44
C LEU A 362 -14.35 -4.11 -8.88
N ASN A 363 -15.50 -4.73 -8.63
CA ASN A 363 -16.83 -4.15 -8.87
C ASN A 363 -17.00 -2.80 -8.14
N VAL A 364 -16.40 -2.67 -6.95
CA VAL A 364 -16.46 -1.43 -6.15
C VAL A 364 -15.78 -0.25 -6.84
N ASP A 365 -14.74 -0.49 -7.66
CA ASP A 365 -14.04 0.54 -8.42
C ASP A 365 -14.95 1.20 -9.45
N PHE A 366 -15.88 0.42 -10.01
CA PHE A 366 -16.84 0.87 -11.02
C PHE A 366 -18.22 1.20 -10.44
N LYS A 367 -18.43 1.06 -9.12
CA LYS A 367 -19.74 1.13 -8.46
C LYS A 367 -20.79 0.21 -9.13
N LEU A 368 -20.43 -1.06 -9.37
CA LEU A 368 -21.25 -2.09 -10.04
C LEU A 368 -21.99 -3.02 -9.08
#